data_AF-A0A7S8EIG8-F1
#
_entry.id   AF-A0A7S8EIG8-F1
#
_cell.length_a   1.000
_cell.length_b   1.000
_cell.length_c   1.000
_cell.angle_alpha   90.00
_cell.angle_beta   90.00
_cell.angle_gamma   90.00
#
_symmetry.space_group_name_H-M   'P 1'
#
loop_
_entity.id
_entity.type
_entity.pdbx_description
1 polymer ?
#
loop_
_entity_poly.entity_id
_entity_poly.type
_entity_poly.pdbx_seq_one_letter_code
_entity_poly.pdbx_strand_id
1 'polypeptide(L)' 'MLDYRRVLAENVKTARKALDLSQESLALEADIDRTYVSGIERGRRNPSLTMIAKLAERLKTTPAALLTPPES' A
#
# COMPACT_ATOMS: atom_id res chain seq x y z
N MET A 1 -3.59 -0.56 -20.91
CA MET A 1 -4.04 0.19 -19.71
C MET A 1 -3.05 -0.08 -18.60
N LEU A 2 -2.70 0.93 -17.80
CA LEU A 2 -1.77 0.77 -16.69
C LEU A 2 -2.34 -0.20 -15.63
N ASP A 3 -1.53 -1.11 -15.09
CA ASP A 3 -1.97 -1.99 -14.00
C ASP A 3 -1.80 -1.28 -12.66
N TYR A 4 -2.84 -0.55 -12.24
CA TYR A 4 -2.85 0.19 -10.96
C TYR A 4 -2.64 -0.70 -9.73
N ARG A 5 -2.86 -2.02 -9.82
CA ARG A 5 -2.53 -2.92 -8.70
C ARG A 5 -1.02 -3.06 -8.52
N ARG A 6 -0.25 -3.01 -9.62
CA ARG A 6 1.23 -3.00 -9.56
C ARG A 6 1.76 -1.66 -9.05
N VAL A 7 1.20 -0.55 -9.54
CA VAL A 7 1.54 0.79 -9.05
C VAL A 7 1.30 0.88 -7.54
N LEU A 8 0.10 0.48 -7.08
CA LEU A 8 -0.23 0.45 -5.67
C LEU A 8 0.71 -0.47 -4.88
N ALA A 9 1.02 -1.66 -5.40
CA ALA A 9 1.90 -2.61 -4.75
C ALA A 9 3.30 -2.03 -4.50
N GLU A 10 3.87 -1.40 -5.52
CA GLU A 10 5.20 -0.78 -5.45
C GLU A 10 5.21 0.40 -4.49
N ASN A 11 4.24 1.31 -4.61
CA ASN A 11 4.17 2.50 -3.77
C ASN A 11 3.91 2.18 -2.30
N VAL A 12 3.02 1.23 -1.99
CA VAL A 12 2.79 0.76 -0.61
C VAL A 12 4.06 0.16 -0.03
N LYS A 13 4.75 -0.70 -0.79
CA LYS A 13 5.99 -1.35 -0.35
C LYS A 13 7.11 -0.32 -0.11
N THR A 14 7.25 0.66 -1.00
CA THR A 14 8.25 1.73 -0.89
C THR A 14 7.97 2.62 0.31
N ALA A 15 6.73 3.10 0.46
CA ALA A 15 6.33 3.93 1.59
C ALA A 15 6.49 3.18 2.93
N ARG A 16 6.11 1.90 2.99
CA ARG A 16 6.27 1.08 4.20
C ARG A 16 7.75 0.96 4.60
N LYS A 17 8.62 0.65 3.63
CA LYS A 17 10.06 0.54 3.88
C LYS A 17 10.70 1.86 4.29
N ALA A 18 10.24 2.99 3.74
CA ALA A 18 10.72 4.31 4.14
C ALA A 18 10.41 4.65 5.61
N LEU A 19 9.39 4.00 6.19
CA LEU A 19 9.03 4.12 7.60
C LEU A 19 9.62 3.00 8.48
N ASP A 20 10.47 2.13 7.93
CA ASP A 20 11.05 0.95 8.60
C ASP A 20 10.00 0.00 9.21
N LEU A 21 8.80 -0.03 8.62
CA LEU A 21 7.71 -0.87 9.09
C LEU A 21 7.81 -2.27 8.49
N SER A 22 7.59 -3.31 9.29
CA SER A 22 7.33 -4.66 8.76
C SER A 22 5.91 -4.75 8.16
N GLN A 23 5.62 -5.78 7.35
CA GLN A 23 4.25 -6.02 6.88
C GLN A 23 3.29 -6.26 8.04
N GLU A 24 3.77 -6.87 9.12
CA GLU A 24 2.99 -7.17 10.33
C GLU A 24 2.70 -5.89 11.13
N SER A 25 3.69 -5.00 11.25
CA SER A 25 3.53 -3.69 11.87
C SER A 25 2.51 -2.83 11.11
N LEU A 26 2.62 -2.75 9.77
CA LEU A 26 1.64 -2.03 8.95
C LEU A 26 0.24 -2.65 9.07
N ALA A 27 0.15 -3.97 9.10
CA ALA A 27 -1.13 -4.67 9.23
C ALA A 27 -1.80 -4.37 10.57
N LEU A 28 -1.03 -4.38 11.67
CA LEU A 28 -1.49 -4.03 13.00
C LEU A 28 -1.94 -2.56 13.07
N GLU A 29 -1.14 -1.62 12.58
CA GLU A 29 -1.48 -0.19 12.59
C GLU A 29 -2.68 0.13 11.70
N ALA A 30 -2.81 -0.57 10.57
CA ALA A 30 -3.93 -0.43 9.66
C ALA A 30 -5.10 -1.36 10.02
N ASP A 31 -5.07 -2.05 11.16
CA ASP A 31 -6.12 -2.97 11.64
C ASP A 31 -6.68 -3.85 10.50
N ILE A 32 -5.78 -4.61 9.89
CA ILE A 32 -6.03 -5.55 8.79
C ILE A 32 -5.16 -6.79 8.94
N ASP A 33 -5.53 -7.86 8.23
CA ASP A 33 -4.73 -9.08 8.20
C ASP A 33 -3.39 -8.87 7.46
N ARG A 34 -2.29 -9.39 8.03
CA ARG A 34 -0.94 -9.33 7.43
C ARG A 34 -0.89 -9.93 6.01
N THR A 35 -1.65 -11.00 5.75
CA THR A 35 -1.76 -11.61 4.42
C THR A 35 -2.47 -10.70 3.41
N TYR A 36 -3.32 -9.78 3.88
CA TYR A 36 -3.93 -8.76 3.05
C TYR A 36 -2.89 -7.72 2.60
N VAL A 37 -2.04 -7.23 3.53
CA VAL A 37 -0.89 -6.37 3.22
C VAL A 37 0.05 -7.06 2.22
N SER A 38 0.44 -8.31 2.51
CA SER A 38 1.27 -9.10 1.59
C SER A 38 0.62 -9.29 0.21
N GLY A 39 -0.70 -9.43 0.15
CA GLY A 39 -1.46 -9.50 -1.09
C GLY A 39 -1.43 -8.20 -1.89
N ILE A 40 -1.53 -7.05 -1.21
CA ILE A 40 -1.41 -5.73 -1.82
C ILE A 40 -0.01 -5.53 -2.40
N GLU A 41 1.05 -5.76 -1.61
CA GLU A 41 2.45 -5.55 -2.05
C GLU A 41 2.91 -6.49 -3.18
N ARG A 42 2.11 -7.51 -3.51
CA ARG A 42 2.35 -8.42 -4.65
C ARG A 42 1.39 -8.17 -5.82
N GLY A 43 0.56 -7.12 -5.76
CA GLY A 43 -0.43 -6.79 -6.78
C GLY A 43 -1.56 -7.84 -6.91
N ARG A 44 -1.80 -8.65 -5.87
CA ARG A 44 -2.81 -9.73 -5.88
C ARG A 44 -4.16 -9.31 -5.29
N ARG A 45 -4.25 -8.11 -4.73
CA ARG A 45 -5.48 -7.56 -4.16
C ARG A 45 -5.98 -6.37 -4.97
N ASN A 46 -7.29 -6.14 -4.90
CA ASN A 46 -7.95 -4.93 -5.37
C ASN A 46 -8.63 -4.25 -4.16
N PRO A 47 -7.87 -3.50 -3.35
CA PRO A 47 -8.43 -2.85 -2.16
C PRO A 47 -9.45 -1.77 -2.54
N SER A 48 -10.45 -1.58 -1.69
CA SER A 48 -11.41 -0.49 -1.85
C SER A 48 -10.75 0.87 -1.69
N LEU A 49 -11.40 1.93 -2.16
CA LEU A 49 -10.92 3.30 -2.00
C LEU A 49 -10.70 3.66 -0.52
N THR A 50 -11.62 3.25 0.37
CA THR A 50 -11.50 3.44 1.82
C THR A 50 -10.25 2.78 2.38
N MET A 51 -9.91 1.58 1.90
CA MET A 51 -8.71 0.86 2.32
C MET A 51 -7.44 1.55 1.84
N ILE A 52 -7.43 2.06 0.60
CA ILE A 52 -6.30 2.85 0.07
C ILE A 52 -6.10 4.11 0.91
N ALA A 53 -7.19 4.80 1.29
CA ALA A 53 -7.12 5.97 2.17
C ALA A 53 -6.57 5.64 3.56
N LYS A 54 -7.05 4.54 4.17
CA LYS A 54 -6.54 4.05 5.47
C LYS A 54 -5.05 3.74 5.42
N LEU A 55 -4.60 3.05 4.36
CA LEU A 55 -3.18 2.73 4.17
C LEU A 55 -2.35 4.01 3.97
N ALA A 56 -2.83 4.95 3.16
CA ALA A 56 -2.12 6.22 2.92
C ALA A 56 -1.90 6.99 4.23
N GLU A 57 -2.92 7.05 5.09
CA GLU A 57 -2.82 7.71 6.40
C GLU A 57 -1.74 7.06 7.28
N ARG A 58 -1.75 5.72 7.41
CA ARG A 58 -0.74 4.99 8.21
C ARG A 58 0.66 5.11 7.63
N LEU A 59 0.76 5.15 6.29
CA LEU A 59 2.01 5.31 5.56
C LEU A 59 2.48 6.77 5.45
N LYS A 60 1.82 7.71 6.16
CA LYS A 60 2.15 9.14 6.18
C LYS A 60 2.26 9.75 4.78
N THR A 61 1.35 9.35 3.89
CA THR A 61 1.29 9.78 2.48
C THR A 61 -0.15 10.05 2.05
N THR A 62 -0.39 10.29 0.76
CA THR A 62 -1.72 10.52 0.19
C THR A 62 -2.19 9.35 -0.67
N PRO A 63 -3.52 9.14 -0.82
CA PRO A 63 -4.04 8.13 -1.75
C PRO A 63 -3.57 8.34 -3.19
N ALA A 64 -3.42 9.61 -3.60
CA ALA A 64 -2.89 9.98 -4.90
C ALA A 64 -1.46 9.46 -5.08
N ALA A 65 -0.57 9.70 -4.10
CA ALA A 65 0.80 9.19 -4.15
C ALA A 65 0.87 7.66 -4.23
N LEU A 66 -0.07 6.95 -3.59
CA LEU A 66 -0.15 5.49 -3.71
C LEU A 66 -0.60 5.01 -5.11
N LEU A 67 -1.26 5.86 -5.90
CA LEU A 67 -1.77 5.54 -7.23
C LEU A 67 -0.99 6.21 -8.37
N THR A 68 -0.02 7.07 -8.07
CA THR A 68 0.87 7.68 -9.07
C THR A 68 1.97 6.68 -9.45
N PRO A 69 2.16 6.39 -10.74
CA PRO A 69 3.27 5.52 -11.17
C PRO A 69 4.61 6.17 -10.80
N PRO A 70 5.60 5.40 -10.29
CA PRO A 70 6.92 5.94 -10.04
C PRO A 70 7.53 6.47 -11.35
N GLU A 71 8.13 7.66 -11.30
CA GLU A 71 8.93 8.16 -12.42
C GLU A 71 10.13 7.21 -12.63
N SER A 72 10.39 6.85 -13.89
CA SER A 72 11.45 5.90 -14.26
C SER A 72 12.85 6.43 -14.02
#